data_AF-A0A2P7PYY9-F1
#
_entry.id   AF-A0A2P7PYY9-F1
#
_cell.length_a   1.000
_cell.length_b   1.000
_cell.length_c   1.000
_cell.angle_alpha   90.00
_cell.angle_beta   90.00
_cell.angle_gamma   90.00
#
_symmetry.space_group_name_H-M   'P 1'
#
loop_
_entity.id
_entity.type
_entity.pdbx_description
1 polymer ?
#
loop_
_entity_poly.entity_id
_entity_poly.type
_entity_poly.pdbx_seq_one_letter_code
_entity_poly.pdbx_strand_id
1 'polypeptide(L)'
;MEHNNAFNMGIFLGVLIVTVLGLIYKKKFSKGEVKKYDERQELIRGRAYKHGFKSMVISILLLLFAEFLVGRAFLDKWVYSLIIIIVGSCVFAVYTIVFDAYFYISMNRKKYIRVLVIATVINIICAILMVFSGGLVVNGMLTIKSINIFVVLMLLVVMFAVNFRAKIDDQLSKREDED
;
A
#
# COMPACT_ATOMS: atom_id res chain seq x y z
N MET A 1 15.28 19.05 -21.25
CA MET A 1 14.02 18.31 -21.53
C MET A 1 14.15 16.78 -21.40
N GLU A 2 15.34 16.21 -21.15
CA GLU A 2 15.52 14.74 -21.15
C GLU A 2 15.17 14.03 -19.82
N HIS A 3 15.18 14.74 -18.68
CA HIS A 3 14.87 14.14 -17.37
C HIS A 3 13.42 13.65 -17.21
N ASN A 4 12.47 14.15 -18.03
CA ASN A 4 11.08 13.69 -17.99
C ASN A 4 10.87 12.37 -18.76
N ASN A 5 11.68 12.09 -19.78
CA ASN A 5 11.46 10.92 -20.63
C ASN A 5 11.84 9.62 -19.92
N ALA A 6 12.98 9.60 -19.23
CA ALA A 6 13.40 8.43 -18.45
C ALA A 6 12.44 8.12 -17.29
N PHE A 7 11.92 9.16 -16.63
CA PHE A 7 10.95 9.00 -15.54
C PHE A 7 9.59 8.48 -16.05
N ASN A 8 9.06 9.08 -17.12
CA ASN A 8 7.82 8.64 -17.75
C ASN A 8 7.94 7.21 -18.32
N MET A 9 9.11 6.88 -18.87
CA MET A 9 9.41 5.54 -19.38
C MET A 9 9.52 4.52 -18.25
N GLY A 10 10.06 4.90 -17.09
CA GLY A 10 10.06 4.08 -15.88
C GLY A 10 8.64 3.79 -15.35
N ILE A 11 7.76 4.79 -15.32
CA ILE A 11 6.34 4.60 -14.97
C ILE A 11 5.66 3.67 -15.97
N PHE A 12 5.84 3.92 -17.26
CA PHE A 12 5.24 3.12 -18.32
C PHE A 12 5.68 1.66 -18.26
N LEU A 13 6.98 1.42 -18.08
CA LEU A 13 7.54 0.08 -17.86
C LEU A 13 6.99 -0.58 -16.60
N GLY A 14 6.88 0.16 -15.50
CA GLY A 14 6.29 -0.34 -14.26
C GLY A 14 4.83 -0.79 -14.44
N VAL A 15 4.01 0.05 -15.07
CA VAL A 15 2.60 -0.27 -15.36
C VAL A 15 2.49 -1.45 -16.34
N LEU A 16 3.33 -1.50 -17.37
CA LEU A 16 3.35 -2.58 -18.35
C LEU A 16 3.73 -3.91 -17.71
N ILE A 17 4.76 -3.93 -16.85
CA ILE A 17 5.16 -5.12 -16.09
C ILE A 17 4.03 -5.59 -15.17
N VAL A 18 3.41 -4.69 -14.40
CA VAL A 18 2.29 -5.04 -13.51
C VAL A 18 1.10 -5.59 -14.31
N THR A 19 0.80 -5.01 -15.45
CA THR A 19 -0.30 -5.44 -16.34
C THR A 19 -0.02 -6.82 -16.93
N VAL A 20 1.18 -7.03 -17.48
CA VAL A 20 1.60 -8.33 -18.05
C VAL A 20 1.62 -9.41 -16.98
N LEU A 21 2.18 -9.13 -15.80
CA LEU A 21 2.14 -10.06 -14.67
C LEU A 21 0.71 -10.34 -14.24
N GLY A 22 -0.15 -9.33 -14.16
CA GLY A 22 -1.57 -9.48 -13.85
C GLY A 22 -2.31 -10.38 -14.84
N LEU A 23 -2.04 -10.22 -16.14
CA LEU A 23 -2.60 -11.05 -17.21
C LEU A 23 -2.08 -12.50 -17.16
N ILE A 24 -0.79 -12.70 -16.92
CA ILE A 24 -0.20 -14.04 -16.74
C ILE A 24 -0.78 -14.74 -15.51
N TYR A 25 -0.91 -14.02 -14.40
CA TYR A 25 -1.56 -14.53 -13.19
C TYR A 25 -3.03 -14.89 -13.46
N LYS A 26 -3.79 -14.02 -14.13
CA LYS A 26 -5.19 -14.29 -14.50
C LYS A 26 -5.31 -15.53 -15.38
N LYS A 27 -4.44 -15.69 -16.39
CA LYS A 27 -4.43 -16.85 -17.29
C LYS A 27 -4.06 -18.15 -16.57
N LYS A 28 -3.16 -18.08 -15.57
CA LYS A 28 -2.73 -19.23 -14.76
C LYS A 28 -3.76 -19.62 -13.70
N PHE A 29 -4.50 -18.66 -13.15
CA PHE A 29 -5.56 -18.90 -12.15
C PHE A 29 -6.95 -19.15 -12.74
N SER A 30 -7.21 -18.81 -14.01
CA SER A 30 -8.46 -19.15 -14.70
C SER A 30 -8.69 -20.65 -14.88
N LYS A 31 -7.69 -21.50 -14.63
CA LYS A 31 -7.77 -22.98 -14.75
C LYS A 31 -7.84 -23.72 -13.42
N GLY A 32 -7.79 -23.02 -12.28
CA GLY A 32 -7.94 -23.61 -10.95
C GLY A 32 -9.16 -23.00 -10.24
N GLU A 33 -9.72 -23.71 -9.25
CA GLU A 33 -10.80 -23.21 -8.40
C GLU A 33 -10.54 -21.76 -7.98
N VAL A 34 -11.47 -20.87 -8.30
CA VAL A 34 -11.37 -19.46 -7.92
C VAL A 34 -11.32 -19.43 -6.41
N LYS A 35 -10.14 -19.09 -5.87
CA LYS A 35 -9.91 -18.89 -4.44
C LYS A 35 -10.80 -17.75 -3.98
N LYS A 36 -11.99 -18.10 -3.52
CA LYS A 36 -13.09 -17.17 -3.23
C LYS A 36 -13.02 -16.79 -1.76
N TYR A 37 -13.15 -15.51 -1.48
CA TYR A 37 -13.45 -15.04 -0.13
C TYR A 37 -14.85 -15.57 0.23
N ASP A 38 -15.06 -15.94 1.48
CA ASP A 38 -16.42 -16.25 1.94
C ASP A 38 -17.26 -14.95 2.05
N GLU A 39 -18.57 -15.12 2.22
CA GLU A 39 -19.51 -13.99 2.30
C GLU A 39 -19.16 -13.02 3.46
N ARG A 40 -18.67 -13.56 4.59
CA ARG A 40 -18.26 -12.75 5.73
C ARG A 40 -17.04 -11.89 5.41
N GLN A 41 -16.03 -12.46 4.74
CA GLN A 41 -14.84 -11.77 4.29
C GLN A 41 -15.18 -10.70 3.24
N GLU A 42 -16.09 -10.97 2.30
CA GLU A 42 -16.56 -9.96 1.34
C GLU A 42 -17.26 -8.78 2.03
N LEU A 43 -18.12 -9.04 3.01
CA LEU A 43 -18.76 -7.98 3.81
C LEU A 43 -17.74 -7.13 4.57
N ILE A 44 -16.73 -7.74 5.17
CA ILE A 44 -15.65 -7.04 5.87
C ILE A 44 -14.86 -6.17 4.89
N ARG A 45 -14.50 -6.70 3.71
CA ARG A 45 -13.81 -5.94 2.66
C ARG A 45 -14.65 -4.77 2.15
N GLY A 46 -15.96 -4.95 2.02
CA GLY A 46 -16.90 -3.87 1.69
C GLY A 46 -16.89 -2.76 2.74
N ARG A 47 -16.87 -3.11 4.04
CA ARG A 47 -16.69 -2.13 5.13
C ARG A 47 -15.32 -1.47 5.09
N ALA A 48 -14.26 -2.23 4.84
CA ALA A 48 -12.90 -1.71 4.72
C ALA A 48 -12.78 -0.67 3.60
N TYR A 49 -13.42 -0.92 2.46
CA TYR A 49 -13.48 0.03 1.35
C TYR A 49 -14.15 1.34 1.76
N LYS A 50 -15.27 1.28 2.50
CA LYS A 50 -15.92 2.48 3.04
C LYS A 50 -14.99 3.26 3.98
N HIS A 51 -14.24 2.58 4.85
CA HIS A 51 -13.29 3.24 5.75
C HIS A 51 -12.10 3.85 5.00
N GLY A 52 -11.54 3.12 4.02
CA GLY A 52 -10.46 3.62 3.17
C GLY A 52 -10.90 4.83 2.33
N PHE A 53 -12.11 4.81 1.78
CA PHE A 53 -12.64 5.96 1.06
C PHE A 53 -12.85 7.17 1.98
N LYS A 54 -13.44 6.97 3.18
CA LYS A 54 -13.58 8.04 4.17
C LYS A 54 -12.23 8.63 4.57
N SER A 55 -11.19 7.81 4.76
CA SER A 55 -9.86 8.32 5.10
C SER A 55 -9.21 9.10 3.96
N MET A 56 -9.49 8.75 2.70
CA MET A 56 -9.08 9.55 1.54
C MET A 56 -9.74 10.93 1.54
N VAL A 57 -11.06 11.00 1.76
CA VAL A 57 -11.81 12.27 1.85
C VAL A 57 -11.28 13.12 2.99
N ILE A 58 -11.08 12.55 4.17
CA ILE A 58 -10.51 13.25 5.33
C ILE A 58 -9.10 13.76 5.01
N SER A 59 -8.25 12.93 4.39
CA SER A 59 -6.90 13.34 3.98
C SER A 59 -6.93 14.52 3.02
N ILE A 60 -7.83 14.53 2.05
CA ILE A 60 -8.01 15.67 1.12
C ILE A 60 -8.36 16.93 1.91
N LEU A 61 -9.36 16.87 2.79
CA LEU A 61 -9.77 18.03 3.58
C LEU A 61 -8.64 18.55 4.47
N LEU A 62 -7.91 17.66 5.12
CA LEU A 62 -6.78 18.02 5.98
C LEU A 62 -5.63 18.65 5.20
N LEU A 63 -5.29 18.10 4.03
CA LEU A 63 -4.23 18.66 3.18
C LEU A 63 -4.62 20.03 2.62
N LEU A 64 -5.85 20.19 2.13
CA LEU A 64 -6.36 21.49 1.68
C LEU A 64 -6.37 22.53 2.80
N PHE A 65 -6.83 22.14 3.99
CA PHE A 65 -6.84 23.02 5.15
C PHE A 65 -5.42 23.40 5.59
N ALA A 66 -4.47 22.46 5.56
CA ALA A 66 -3.08 22.74 5.85
C ALA A 66 -2.46 23.71 4.84
N GLU A 67 -2.72 23.55 3.54
CA GLU A 67 -2.24 24.48 2.51
C GLU A 67 -2.86 25.87 2.66
N PHE A 68 -4.15 25.94 3.05
CA PHE A 68 -4.82 27.19 3.38
C PHE A 68 -4.16 27.91 4.54
N LEU A 69 -3.86 27.21 5.65
CA LEU A 69 -3.19 27.78 6.82
C LEU A 69 -1.76 28.25 6.52
N VAL A 70 -1.03 27.49 5.71
CA VAL A 70 0.36 27.79 5.34
C VAL A 70 0.44 28.87 4.26
N GLY A 71 -0.65 29.11 3.51
CA GLY A 71 -0.72 30.10 2.43
C GLY A 71 0.03 29.70 1.17
N ARG A 72 0.48 28.45 1.06
CA ARG A 72 1.18 27.88 -0.11
C ARG A 72 1.08 26.36 -0.15
N ALA A 73 1.21 25.79 -1.35
CA ALA A 73 1.35 24.35 -1.53
C ALA A 73 2.72 23.88 -1.01
N PHE A 74 2.73 22.73 -0.33
CA PHE A 74 3.94 22.06 0.16
C PHE A 74 4.12 20.64 -0.40
N LEU A 75 3.16 20.16 -1.21
CA LEU A 75 3.25 18.91 -1.95
C LEU A 75 3.11 19.20 -3.45
N ASP A 76 3.94 18.56 -4.26
CA ASP A 76 3.68 18.50 -5.70
C ASP A 76 2.36 17.75 -5.98
N LYS A 77 1.66 18.09 -7.07
CA LYS A 77 0.35 17.53 -7.43
C LYS A 77 0.34 16.00 -7.49
N TRP A 78 1.44 15.39 -7.95
CA TRP A 78 1.56 13.94 -7.99
C TRP A 78 1.72 13.36 -6.59
N VAL A 79 2.54 13.99 -5.74
CA VAL A 79 2.74 13.56 -4.35
C VAL A 79 1.44 13.66 -3.57
N TYR A 80 0.72 14.77 -3.74
CA TYR A 80 -0.59 15.00 -3.14
C TYR A 80 -1.56 13.84 -3.44
N SER A 81 -1.72 13.52 -4.73
CA SER A 81 -2.65 12.48 -5.18
C SER A 81 -2.25 11.08 -4.68
N LEU A 82 -0.96 10.76 -4.75
CA LEU A 82 -0.45 9.44 -4.36
C LEU A 82 -0.48 9.23 -2.84
N ILE A 83 -0.21 10.26 -2.01
CA ILE A 83 -0.34 10.16 -0.55
C ILE A 83 -1.77 9.80 -0.16
N ILE A 84 -2.77 10.42 -0.79
CA ILE A 84 -4.19 10.11 -0.51
C ILE A 84 -4.50 8.65 -0.83
N ILE A 85 -4.05 8.15 -1.99
CA ILE A 85 -4.23 6.74 -2.38
C ILE A 85 -3.51 5.80 -1.40
N ILE A 86 -2.30 6.16 -0.97
CA ILE A 86 -1.52 5.39 0.03
C ILE A 86 -2.29 5.31 1.35
N VAL A 87 -2.82 6.42 1.85
CA VAL A 87 -3.58 6.45 3.11
C VAL A 87 -4.85 5.59 3.00
N GLY A 88 -5.62 5.73 1.92
CA GLY A 88 -6.83 4.92 1.70
C GLY A 88 -6.52 3.41 1.63
N SER A 89 -5.48 3.06 0.88
CA SER A 89 -5.02 1.67 0.72
C SER A 89 -4.49 1.10 2.04
N CYS A 90 -3.79 1.90 2.83
CA CYS A 90 -3.27 1.52 4.13
C CYS A 90 -4.41 1.22 5.12
N VAL A 91 -5.41 2.10 5.20
CA VAL A 91 -6.59 1.90 6.05
C VAL A 91 -7.36 0.64 5.63
N PHE A 92 -7.57 0.45 4.33
CA PHE A 92 -8.18 -0.77 3.80
C PHE A 92 -7.42 -2.02 4.24
N ALA A 93 -6.10 -2.03 4.04
CA ALA A 93 -5.25 -3.18 4.35
C ALA A 93 -5.26 -3.50 5.84
N VAL A 94 -5.02 -2.50 6.70
CA VAL A 94 -5.03 -2.68 8.15
C VAL A 94 -6.39 -3.19 8.64
N TYR A 95 -7.49 -2.58 8.17
CA TYR A 95 -8.83 -3.02 8.57
C TYR A 95 -9.08 -4.48 8.18
N THR A 96 -8.78 -4.86 6.94
CA THR A 96 -9.00 -6.25 6.49
C THR A 96 -8.07 -7.24 7.19
N ILE A 97 -6.87 -6.83 7.64
CA ILE A 97 -5.98 -7.67 8.46
C ILE A 97 -6.55 -7.89 9.85
N VAL A 98 -7.00 -6.81 10.51
CA VAL A 98 -7.54 -6.86 11.88
C VAL A 98 -8.78 -7.75 11.95
N PHE A 99 -9.60 -7.77 10.90
CA PHE A 99 -10.84 -8.55 10.83
C PHE A 99 -10.71 -9.85 10.01
N ASP A 100 -9.49 -10.37 9.76
CA ASP A 100 -9.25 -11.65 9.08
C ASP A 100 -9.89 -11.81 7.68
N ALA A 101 -10.00 -10.71 6.95
CA ALA A 101 -10.52 -10.67 5.58
C ALA A 101 -9.44 -10.28 4.54
N TYR A 102 -8.19 -10.12 4.99
CA TYR A 102 -7.05 -9.82 4.12
C TYR A 102 -6.60 -11.05 3.34
N PHE A 103 -6.47 -12.18 4.03
CA PHE A 103 -6.05 -13.46 3.47
C PHE A 103 -7.28 -14.32 3.20
N TYR A 104 -7.41 -14.84 1.97
CA TYR A 104 -8.38 -15.91 1.71
C TYR A 104 -7.86 -17.23 2.29
N ILE A 105 -8.75 -18.18 2.56
CA ILE A 105 -8.48 -19.42 3.33
C ILE A 105 -7.28 -20.21 2.80
N SER A 106 -7.12 -20.34 1.48
CA SER A 106 -6.04 -21.11 0.84
C SER A 106 -4.79 -20.28 0.48
N MET A 107 -4.63 -19.10 1.10
CA MET A 107 -3.51 -18.20 0.81
C MET A 107 -2.27 -18.59 1.62
N ASN A 108 -1.15 -18.79 0.94
CA ASN A 108 0.12 -19.05 1.61
C ASN A 108 0.67 -17.74 2.22
N ARG A 109 0.43 -17.56 3.53
CA ARG A 109 0.86 -16.39 4.31
C ARG A 109 2.37 -16.14 4.21
N LYS A 110 3.20 -17.20 4.26
CA LYS A 110 4.67 -17.09 4.12
C LYS A 110 5.09 -16.56 2.76
N LYS A 111 4.43 -16.99 1.67
CA LYS A 111 4.70 -16.45 0.32
C LYS A 111 4.34 -14.98 0.23
N TYR A 112 3.21 -14.59 0.83
CA TYR A 112 2.78 -13.20 0.84
C TYR A 112 3.73 -12.28 1.62
N ILE A 113 4.14 -12.69 2.83
CA ILE A 113 5.12 -11.95 3.64
C ILE A 113 6.44 -11.78 2.87
N ARG A 114 6.92 -12.82 2.17
CA ARG A 114 8.11 -12.69 1.31
C ARG A 114 7.96 -11.62 0.24
N VAL A 115 6.80 -11.55 -0.43
CA VAL A 115 6.53 -10.51 -1.44
C VAL A 115 6.53 -9.12 -0.79
N LEU A 116 5.90 -8.96 0.38
CA LEU A 116 5.94 -7.69 1.12
C LEU A 116 7.36 -7.27 1.51
N VAL A 117 8.17 -8.20 2.01
CA VAL A 117 9.57 -7.93 2.37
C VAL A 117 10.37 -7.49 1.15
N ILE A 118 10.26 -8.23 0.03
CA ILE A 118 10.95 -7.88 -1.22
C ILE A 118 10.51 -6.49 -1.71
N ALA A 119 9.20 -6.23 -1.75
CA ALA A 119 8.67 -4.93 -2.16
C ALA A 119 9.17 -3.81 -1.25
N THR A 120 9.25 -4.04 0.07
CA THR A 120 9.75 -3.06 1.04
C THR A 120 11.23 -2.76 0.80
N VAL A 121 12.06 -3.80 0.63
CA VAL A 121 13.50 -3.63 0.37
C VAL A 121 13.75 -2.85 -0.92
N ILE A 122 13.03 -3.18 -2.00
CA ILE A 122 13.12 -2.44 -3.28
C ILE A 122 12.76 -0.97 -3.06
N ASN A 123 11.65 -0.68 -2.38
CA ASN A 123 11.22 0.69 -2.13
C ASN A 123 12.20 1.45 -1.21
N ILE A 124 12.84 0.78 -0.23
CA ILE A 124 13.90 1.37 0.60
C ILE A 124 15.10 1.75 -0.26
N ILE A 125 15.58 0.84 -1.13
CA ILE A 125 16.70 1.12 -2.03
C ILE A 125 16.36 2.32 -2.92
N CYS A 126 15.17 2.32 -3.54
CA CYS A 126 14.74 3.44 -4.38
C CYS A 126 14.60 4.74 -3.58
N ALA A 127 14.10 4.71 -2.35
CA ALA A 127 14.02 5.88 -1.48
C ALA A 127 15.41 6.44 -1.17
N ILE A 128 16.36 5.58 -0.80
CA ILE A 128 17.75 5.95 -0.52
C ILE A 128 18.40 6.59 -1.75
N LEU A 129 18.28 5.96 -2.92
CA LEU A 129 18.81 6.49 -4.18
C LEU A 129 18.21 7.86 -4.52
N MET A 130 16.90 8.03 -4.29
CA MET A 130 16.21 9.31 -4.54
C MET A 130 16.66 10.41 -3.57
N VAL A 131 16.86 10.08 -2.30
CA VAL A 131 17.43 11.00 -1.29
C VAL A 131 18.82 11.47 -1.73
N PHE A 132 19.71 10.55 -2.12
CA PHE A 132 21.05 10.89 -2.60
C PHE A 132 21.06 11.66 -3.93
N SER A 133 20.07 11.44 -4.79
CA SER A 133 19.95 12.18 -6.06
C SER A 133 19.57 13.66 -5.87
N GLY A 134 19.20 14.08 -4.65
CA GLY A 134 18.72 15.42 -4.36
C GLY A 134 17.36 15.75 -5.00
N GLY A 135 16.86 16.95 -4.73
CA GLY A 135 15.58 17.42 -5.27
C GLY A 135 14.34 16.75 -4.67
N LEU A 136 14.47 16.19 -3.46
CA LEU A 136 13.35 15.65 -2.70
C LEU A 136 12.40 16.77 -2.25
N VAL A 137 12.96 17.94 -1.94
CA VAL A 137 12.24 19.19 -1.73
C VAL A 137 12.75 20.21 -2.75
N VAL A 138 11.84 20.77 -3.54
CA VAL A 138 12.14 21.83 -4.52
C VAL A 138 11.16 22.96 -4.30
N ASN A 139 11.67 24.19 -4.14
CA ASN A 139 10.86 25.38 -3.85
C ASN A 139 9.93 25.23 -2.62
N GLY A 140 10.39 24.50 -1.60
CA GLY A 140 9.60 24.23 -0.39
C GLY A 140 8.50 23.18 -0.57
N MET A 141 8.42 22.50 -1.72
CA MET A 141 7.48 21.42 -1.98
C MET A 141 8.16 20.05 -2.03
N LEU A 142 7.54 19.05 -1.42
CA LEU A 142 7.91 17.65 -1.62
C LEU A 142 7.61 17.24 -3.07
N THR A 143 8.62 16.71 -3.76
CA THR A 143 8.52 16.27 -5.15
C THR A 143 8.19 14.79 -5.24
N ILE A 144 7.84 14.31 -6.43
CA ILE A 144 7.52 12.89 -6.67
C ILE A 144 8.61 11.91 -6.20
N LYS A 145 9.87 12.37 -6.08
CA LYS A 145 10.98 11.60 -5.54
C LYS A 145 10.78 11.18 -4.08
N SER A 146 9.91 11.84 -3.32
CA SER A 146 9.61 11.47 -1.94
C SER A 146 8.66 10.28 -1.83
N ILE A 147 8.02 9.84 -2.92
CA ILE A 147 6.90 8.89 -2.82
C ILE A 147 7.31 7.52 -2.26
N ASN A 148 8.51 7.06 -2.60
CA ASN A 148 9.02 5.78 -2.11
C ASN A 148 9.11 5.76 -0.58
N ILE A 149 9.36 6.90 0.07
CA ILE A 149 9.36 6.99 1.55
C ILE A 149 7.97 6.67 2.10
N PHE A 150 6.92 7.27 1.52
CA PHE A 150 5.54 7.02 1.95
C PHE A 150 5.10 5.58 1.66
N VAL A 151 5.52 5.00 0.55
CA VAL A 151 5.26 3.59 0.23
C VAL A 151 5.96 2.67 1.22
N VAL A 152 7.22 2.93 1.59
CA VAL A 152 7.93 2.17 2.64
C VAL A 152 7.17 2.23 3.96
N LEU A 153 6.73 3.42 4.38
CA LEU A 153 5.95 3.59 5.61
C LEU A 153 4.66 2.76 5.59
N MET A 154 3.90 2.81 4.49
CA MET A 154 2.71 1.98 4.32
C MET A 154 3.03 0.48 4.42
N LEU A 155 4.07 0.02 3.72
CA LEU A 155 4.45 -1.40 3.74
C LEU A 155 4.88 -1.86 5.14
N LEU A 156 5.60 -1.02 5.89
CA LEU A 156 5.97 -1.29 7.28
C LEU A 156 4.72 -1.40 8.18
N VAL A 157 3.75 -0.49 8.02
CA VAL A 157 2.48 -0.54 8.77
C VAL A 157 1.70 -1.81 8.45
N VAL A 158 1.61 -2.19 7.18
CA VAL A 158 0.94 -3.43 6.75
C VAL A 158 1.66 -4.66 7.31
N MET A 159 2.99 -4.72 7.21
CA MET A 159 3.78 -5.82 7.80
C MET A 159 3.61 -5.90 9.31
N PHE A 160 3.62 -4.77 10.00
CA PHE A 160 3.36 -4.73 11.43
C PHE A 160 1.98 -5.30 11.77
N ALA A 161 0.93 -4.84 11.06
CA ALA A 161 -0.43 -5.34 11.27
C ALA A 161 -0.54 -6.86 11.05
N VAL A 162 0.10 -7.40 10.00
CA VAL A 162 0.10 -8.85 9.74
C VAL A 162 0.79 -9.63 10.87
N ASN A 163 1.97 -9.17 11.32
CA ASN A 163 2.70 -9.85 12.39
C ASN A 163 1.99 -9.73 13.74
N PHE A 164 1.40 -8.58 14.02
CA PHE A 164 0.61 -8.35 15.23
C PHE A 164 -0.59 -9.29 15.29
N ARG A 165 -1.34 -9.41 14.19
CA ARG A 165 -2.47 -10.34 14.10
C ARG A 165 -2.03 -11.79 14.27
N ALA A 166 -0.95 -12.20 13.61
CA ALA A 166 -0.41 -13.56 13.74
C ALA A 166 -0.01 -13.91 15.18
N LYS A 167 0.51 -12.94 15.95
CA LYS A 167 0.81 -13.13 17.37
C LYS A 167 -0.44 -13.29 18.22
N ILE A 168 -1.49 -12.52 17.94
CA ILE A 168 -2.77 -12.66 18.65
C ILE A 168 -3.36 -14.05 18.43
N ASP A 169 -3.37 -14.52 17.18
CA ASP A 169 -3.91 -15.84 16.85
C ASP A 169 -3.15 -16.98 17.56
N ASP A 170 -1.81 -16.89 17.65
CA ASP A 170 -0.97 -17.86 18.41
C ASP A 170 -1.23 -17.85 19.93
N GLN A 171 -1.58 -16.68 20.48
CA GLN A 171 -1.92 -16.56 21.90
C GLN A 171 -3.31 -17.11 22.21
N LEU A 172 -4.25 -16.96 21.28
CA LEU A 172 -5.60 -17.50 21.43
C LEU A 172 -5.60 -19.03 21.36
N SER A 173 -4.85 -19.63 20.43
CA SER A 173 -4.77 -21.10 20.34
C SER A 173 -4.17 -21.73 21.60
N LYS A 174 -3.13 -21.11 22.18
CA LYS A 174 -2.51 -21.60 23.41
C LYS A 174 -3.45 -21.59 24.62
N ARG A 175 -4.38 -20.63 24.67
CA ARG A 175 -5.40 -20.58 25.75
C ARG A 175 -6.45 -21.66 25.59
N GLU A 176 -6.88 -21.94 24.36
CA GLU A 176 -7.83 -23.02 24.08
C GLU A 176 -7.26 -24.41 24.38
N ASP A 177 -5.93 -24.58 24.31
CA ASP A 177 -5.26 -25.84 24.67
C ASP A 177 -5.04 -26.00 26.20
N GLU A 178 -5.20 -24.92 26.99
CA GLU A 178 -5.04 -24.89 28.45
C GLU A 178 -6.36 -25.09 29.22
N ASP A 179 -7.51 -24.89 28.57
CA ASP A 179 -8.88 -25.04 29.10
C ASP A 179 -9.48 -26.44 28.81
#